data_AF-A0A7S2HL90-F1
#
_entry.id   AF-A0A7S2HL90-F1
#
_cell.length_a   1.000
_cell.length_b   1.000
_cell.length_c   1.000
_cell.angle_alpha   90.00
_cell.angle_beta   90.00
_cell.angle_gamma   90.00
#
_symmetry.space_group_name_H-M   'P 1'
#
loop_
_entity.id
_entity.type
_entity.pdbx_description
1 polymer ?
#
loop_
_entity_poly.entity_id
_entity_poly.type
_entity_poly.pdbx_seq_one_letter_code
_entity_poly.pdbx_strand_id
1 'polypeptide(L)'
;MGTGDAAVQWLCSGSLDARRCAVSSSYSGVTSPGIYQWWRALDVRWPTAAMRHVCSKVLVNQAVLGPANCAMFLCWSHCATGLWSAGGLDAVEVQTRLPTLAFEAAERIRSDVPDLALKAMGVWMPVHLVTFRFVPPHLRILYTSCVSVLWGGYLSYVAHSRR
;
A
#
# COMPACT_ATOMS: atom_id res chain seq x y z
N MET A 1 -7.44 -0.34 -3.93
CA MET A 1 -7.32 -1.51 -3.03
C MET A 1 -8.66 -1.97 -2.47
N GLY A 2 -9.44 -1.12 -1.78
CA GLY A 2 -10.63 -1.57 -1.07
C GLY A 2 -11.73 -2.20 -1.93
N THR A 3 -11.85 -1.82 -3.20
CA THR A 3 -12.81 -2.45 -4.13
C THR A 3 -12.52 -3.93 -4.40
N GLY A 4 -11.25 -4.33 -4.49
CA GLY A 4 -10.89 -5.74 -4.71
C GLY A 4 -11.03 -6.59 -3.46
N ASP A 5 -10.73 -5.99 -2.30
CA ASP A 5 -10.99 -6.61 -1.00
C ASP A 5 -12.50 -6.86 -0.79
N ALA A 6 -13.34 -5.85 -1.06
CA ALA A 6 -14.80 -5.98 -1.00
C ALA A 6 -15.34 -7.09 -1.90
N ALA A 7 -14.82 -7.20 -3.13
CA ALA A 7 -15.25 -8.23 -4.09
C ALA A 7 -14.96 -9.65 -3.56
N VAL A 8 -13.77 -9.88 -3.01
CA VAL A 8 -13.41 -11.20 -2.46
C VAL A 8 -14.15 -11.49 -1.15
N GLN A 9 -14.34 -10.51 -0.28
CA GLN A 9 -15.14 -10.69 0.94
C GLN A 9 -16.59 -11.09 0.64
N TRP A 10 -17.18 -10.47 -0.37
CA TRP A 10 -18.53 -10.83 -0.81
C TRP A 10 -18.59 -12.25 -1.37
N LEU A 11 -17.62 -12.64 -2.19
CA LEU A 11 -17.54 -13.98 -2.80
C LEU A 11 -17.26 -15.10 -1.80
N CYS A 12 -16.40 -14.86 -0.80
CA CYS A 12 -15.97 -15.90 0.14
C CYS A 12 -16.84 -15.99 1.41
N SER A 13 -17.30 -14.86 1.93
CA SER A 13 -17.98 -14.81 3.24
C SER A 13 -19.41 -14.25 3.20
N GLY A 14 -19.86 -13.67 2.09
CA GLY A 14 -21.17 -13.02 1.98
C GLY A 14 -21.37 -11.78 2.86
N SER A 15 -20.38 -11.43 3.70
CA SER A 15 -20.36 -10.25 4.56
C SER A 15 -19.26 -9.29 4.11
N LEU A 16 -19.52 -7.98 4.24
CA LEU A 16 -18.64 -6.92 3.74
C LEU A 16 -18.14 -6.08 4.91
N ASP A 17 -16.83 -6.11 5.14
CA ASP A 17 -16.15 -5.24 6.10
C ASP A 17 -15.88 -3.88 5.43
N ALA A 18 -16.90 -3.02 5.48
CA ALA A 18 -16.86 -1.68 4.88
C ALA A 18 -15.74 -0.83 5.50
N ARG A 19 -15.41 -1.06 6.77
CA ARG A 19 -14.35 -0.34 7.49
C ARG A 19 -12.99 -0.66 6.92
N ARG A 20 -12.66 -1.95 6.76
CA ARG A 20 -11.39 -2.39 6.16
C ARG A 20 -11.23 -1.88 4.72
N CYS A 21 -12.32 -1.90 3.96
CA CYS A 21 -12.35 -1.40 2.58
C CYS A 21 -12.14 0.13 2.52
N ALA A 22 -12.77 0.88 3.43
CA ALA A 22 -12.65 2.33 3.52
C ALA A 22 -11.24 2.77 3.91
N VAL A 23 -10.64 2.13 4.92
CA VAL A 23 -9.27 2.41 5.38
C VAL A 23 -8.24 2.16 4.27
N SER A 24 -8.38 1.05 3.54
CA SER A 24 -7.46 0.70 2.44
C SER A 24 -7.61 1.65 1.24
N SER A 25 -8.83 2.14 0.99
CA SER A 25 -9.11 3.07 -0.11
C SER A 25 -8.65 4.49 0.23
N SER A 26 -8.86 4.95 1.47
CA SER A 26 -8.40 6.26 1.92
C SER A 26 -6.88 6.36 1.93
N TYR A 27 -6.18 5.30 2.34
CA TYR A 27 -4.72 5.23 2.23
C TYR A 27 -4.23 5.45 0.80
N SER A 28 -4.84 4.74 -0.16
CA SER A 28 -4.47 4.82 -1.57
C SER A 28 -4.69 6.25 -2.11
N GLY A 29 -5.79 6.91 -1.72
CA GLY A 29 -6.08 8.28 -2.11
C GLY A 29 -5.06 9.28 -1.56
N VAL A 30 -4.73 9.18 -0.26
CA VAL A 30 -3.83 10.13 0.42
C VAL A 30 -2.37 9.98 -0.03
N THR A 31 -1.91 8.75 -0.31
CA THR A 31 -0.51 8.50 -0.68
C THR A 31 -0.21 8.72 -2.17
N SER A 32 -1.23 8.70 -3.03
CA SER A 32 -1.07 8.82 -4.49
C SER A 32 -0.32 10.09 -4.95
N PRO A 33 -0.59 11.31 -4.42
CA PRO A 33 0.17 12.50 -4.81
C PRO A 33 1.66 12.42 -4.45
N GLY A 34 2.00 11.83 -3.31
CA GLY A 34 3.39 11.65 -2.87
C GLY A 34 4.16 10.68 -3.78
N ILE A 35 3.52 9.55 -4.13
CA ILE A 35 4.07 8.56 -5.06
C ILE A 35 4.29 9.18 -6.45
N TYR A 36 3.35 10.02 -6.91
CA TYR A 36 3.50 10.73 -8.19
C TYR A 36 4.75 11.61 -8.22
N GLN A 37 4.96 12.42 -7.18
CA GLN A 37 6.15 13.28 -7.11
C GLN A 37 7.44 12.46 -7.03
N TRP A 38 7.42 11.33 -6.31
CA TRP A 38 8.56 10.43 -6.26
C TRP A 38 8.92 9.84 -7.63
N TRP A 39 7.94 9.32 -8.37
CA TRP A 39 8.19 8.80 -9.72
C TRP A 39 8.66 9.87 -10.69
N ARG A 40 8.15 11.10 -10.55
CA ARG A 40 8.65 12.24 -11.31
C ARG A 40 10.11 12.53 -10.99
N ALA A 41 10.52 12.48 -9.71
CA ALA A 41 11.91 12.64 -9.31
C ALA A 41 12.82 11.55 -9.89
N LEU A 42 12.34 10.29 -9.92
CA LEU A 42 13.05 9.18 -10.57
C LEU A 42 13.19 9.38 -12.08
N ASP A 43 12.16 9.93 -12.74
CA ASP A 43 12.22 10.24 -14.18
C ASP A 43 13.19 11.37 -14.50
N VAL A 44 13.27 12.41 -13.66
CA VAL A 44 14.27 13.48 -13.81
C VAL A 44 15.69 12.91 -13.67
N ARG A 45 15.91 12.01 -12.71
CA ARG A 45 17.21 11.39 -12.48
C ARG A 45 17.62 10.39 -13.58
N TRP A 46 16.65 9.71 -14.19
CA TRP A 46 16.86 8.71 -15.23
C TRP A 46 15.87 8.92 -16.39
N PRO A 47 16.14 9.87 -17.30
CA PRO A 47 15.15 10.32 -18.29
C PRO A 47 14.88 9.31 -19.42
N THR A 48 15.82 8.42 -19.73
CA THR A 48 15.65 7.46 -20.83
C THR A 48 14.97 6.16 -20.40
N ALA A 49 14.21 5.57 -21.32
CA ALA A 49 13.58 4.24 -21.17
C ALA A 49 14.57 3.07 -21.40
N ALA A 50 15.87 3.32 -21.32
CA ALA A 50 16.88 2.28 -21.43
C ALA A 50 16.73 1.29 -20.27
N MET A 51 16.88 -0.01 -20.55
CA MET A 51 16.62 -1.06 -19.53
C MET A 51 17.47 -0.86 -18.27
N ARG A 52 18.72 -0.40 -18.41
CA ARG A 52 19.58 -0.04 -17.26
C ARG A 52 18.93 0.99 -16.32
N HIS A 53 18.29 2.02 -16.88
CA HIS A 53 17.64 3.09 -16.13
C HIS A 53 16.34 2.62 -15.52
N VAL A 54 15.56 1.81 -16.25
CA VAL A 54 14.36 1.16 -15.72
C VAL A 54 14.72 0.28 -14.52
N CYS A 55 15.74 -0.58 -14.64
CA CYS A 55 16.20 -1.40 -13.53
C CYS A 55 16.67 -0.56 -12.34
N SER A 56 17.45 0.50 -12.55
CA SER A 56 17.86 1.41 -11.47
C SER A 56 16.66 2.07 -10.78
N LYS A 57 15.66 2.56 -11.55
CA LYS A 57 14.42 3.12 -10.99
C LYS A 57 13.67 2.10 -10.15
N VAL A 58 13.49 0.88 -10.66
CA VAL A 58 12.79 -0.19 -9.94
C VAL A 58 13.54 -0.55 -8.65
N LEU A 59 14.85 -0.73 -8.70
CA LEU A 59 15.65 -1.07 -7.53
C LEU A 59 15.58 0.03 -6.46
N VAL A 60 15.76 1.29 -6.84
CA VAL A 60 15.66 2.43 -5.91
C VAL A 60 14.23 2.57 -5.37
N ASN A 61 13.22 2.37 -6.22
CA ASN A 61 11.82 2.39 -5.81
C ASN A 61 11.53 1.27 -4.79
N GLN A 62 11.98 0.05 -5.04
CA GLN A 62 11.75 -1.07 -4.13
C GLN A 62 12.54 -0.93 -2.83
N ALA A 63 13.77 -0.37 -2.87
CA ALA A 63 14.59 -0.17 -1.69
C ALA A 63 14.05 0.93 -0.76
N VAL A 64 13.51 2.02 -1.33
CA VAL A 64 13.02 3.17 -0.57
C VAL A 64 11.52 3.06 -0.30
N LEU A 65 10.71 3.03 -1.36
CA LEU A 65 9.26 3.02 -1.22
C LEU A 65 8.71 1.68 -0.75
N GLY A 66 9.36 0.54 -1.01
CA GLY A 66 8.86 -0.78 -0.58
C GLY A 66 8.67 -0.86 0.94
N PRO A 67 9.76 -0.77 1.74
CA PRO A 67 9.69 -0.78 3.20
C PRO A 67 8.88 0.40 3.76
N ALA A 68 9.07 1.60 3.22
CA ALA A 68 8.37 2.80 3.68
C ALA A 68 6.85 2.68 3.48
N ASN A 69 6.39 2.17 2.34
CA ASN A 69 4.97 2.02 2.05
C ASN A 69 4.31 0.94 2.91
N CYS A 70 5.05 -0.13 3.27
CA CYS A 70 4.55 -1.13 4.22
C CYS A 70 4.35 -0.52 5.62
N ALA A 71 5.36 0.21 6.11
CA ALA A 71 5.28 0.89 7.41
C ALA A 71 4.17 1.96 7.44
N MET A 72 4.08 2.80 6.40
CA MET A 72 3.03 3.81 6.27
C MET A 72 1.64 3.19 6.22
N PHE A 73 1.44 2.09 5.48
CA PHE A 73 0.15 1.41 5.41
C PHE A 73 -0.28 0.84 6.76
N LEU A 74 0.65 0.21 7.50
CA LEU A 74 0.35 -0.32 8.82
C LEU A 74 0.01 0.81 9.80
N CYS A 75 0.84 1.84 9.89
CA CYS A 75 0.56 3.01 10.73
C CYS A 75 -0.79 3.65 10.37
N TRP A 76 -1.07 3.86 9.09
CA TRP A 76 -2.35 4.40 8.62
C TRP A 76 -3.52 3.50 9.03
N SER A 77 -3.40 2.20 8.82
CA SER A 77 -4.45 1.24 9.14
C SER A 77 -4.78 1.25 10.63
N HIS A 78 -3.76 1.33 11.48
CA HIS A 78 -3.93 1.41 12.93
C HIS A 78 -4.57 2.74 13.36
N CYS A 79 -4.08 3.88 12.85
CA CYS A 79 -4.63 5.19 13.16
C CYS A 79 -6.08 5.32 12.68
N ALA A 80 -6.38 4.93 11.44
CA ALA A 80 -7.72 5.02 10.86
C ALA A 80 -8.72 4.09 11.56
N THR A 81 -8.25 2.91 12.00
CA THR A 81 -9.03 1.98 12.82
C THR A 81 -9.31 2.59 14.20
N GLY A 82 -8.30 3.15 14.88
CA GLY A 82 -8.46 3.83 16.16
C GLY A 82 -9.46 4.99 16.09
N LEU A 83 -9.32 5.85 15.08
CA LEU A 83 -10.19 7.01 14.84
C LEU A 83 -11.67 6.64 14.70
N TRP A 84 -11.94 5.51 14.05
CA TRP A 84 -13.32 5.05 13.81
C TRP A 84 -13.93 4.33 15.04
N SER A 85 -13.10 3.67 15.86
CA SER A 85 -13.57 2.94 17.06
C SER A 85 -14.02 3.90 18.17
N ALA A 86 -13.43 5.10 18.22
CA ALA A 86 -13.66 6.09 19.26
C ALA A 86 -14.96 6.91 19.06
N GLY A 87 -15.75 6.66 18.01
CA GLY A 87 -17.02 7.35 17.79
C GLY A 87 -16.93 8.85 17.46
N GLY A 88 -15.72 9.41 17.36
CA GLY A 88 -15.49 10.84 17.09
C GLY A 88 -14.09 11.29 17.50
N LEU A 89 -13.66 12.44 16.96
CA LEU A 89 -12.34 13.04 17.16
C LEU A 89 -12.21 13.65 18.56
N ASP A 90 -11.95 12.85 19.59
CA ASP A 90 -11.22 13.37 20.74
C ASP A 90 -9.74 13.42 20.37
N ALA A 91 -9.31 14.53 19.77
CA ALA A 91 -7.93 14.79 19.35
C ALA A 91 -6.91 14.55 20.47
N VAL A 92 -7.35 14.68 21.74
CA VAL A 92 -6.56 14.43 22.94
C VAL A 92 -6.34 12.92 23.18
N GLU A 93 -7.36 12.07 22.96
CA GLU A 93 -7.20 10.62 23.11
C GLU A 93 -6.29 10.05 22.01
N VAL A 94 -6.43 10.56 20.78
CA VAL A 94 -5.52 10.21 19.67
C VAL A 94 -4.09 10.62 20.02
N GLN A 95 -3.84 11.86 20.45
CA GLN A 95 -2.51 12.33 20.84
C GLN A 95 -1.85 11.45 21.91
N THR A 96 -2.65 10.97 22.86
CA THR A 96 -2.18 10.16 23.99
C THR A 96 -1.93 8.69 23.60
N ARG A 97 -2.72 8.15 22.67
CA ARG A 97 -2.55 6.78 22.14
C ARG A 97 -1.58 6.66 20.97
N LEU A 98 -1.23 7.77 20.30
CA LEU A 98 -0.24 7.79 19.20
C LEU A 98 1.09 7.10 19.57
N PRO A 99 1.72 7.36 20.74
CA PRO A 99 3.00 6.72 21.07
C PRO A 99 2.88 5.22 21.35
N THR A 100 1.79 4.75 21.97
CA THR A 100 1.57 3.32 22.22
C THR A 100 1.19 2.58 20.94
N LEU A 101 0.35 3.17 20.09
CA LEU A 101 0.01 2.65 18.76
C LEU A 101 1.25 2.59 17.85
N ALA A 102 2.15 3.57 17.93
CA ALA A 102 3.40 3.56 17.17
C ALA A 102 4.33 2.42 17.62
N PHE A 103 4.38 2.12 18.92
CA PHE A 103 5.16 1.01 19.46
C PHE A 103 4.57 -0.36 19.06
N GLU A 104 3.27 -0.55 19.21
CA GLU A 104 2.56 -1.78 18.77
C GLU A 104 2.69 -2.00 17.26
N ALA A 105 2.57 -0.92 16.47
CA ALA A 105 2.80 -0.96 15.04
C ALA A 105 4.25 -1.33 14.71
N ALA A 106 5.24 -0.78 15.44
CA ALA A 106 6.65 -1.10 15.23
C ALA A 106 6.96 -2.58 15.53
N GLU A 107 6.33 -3.16 16.54
CA GLU A 107 6.51 -4.56 16.92
C GLU A 107 5.90 -5.51 15.88
N ARG A 108 4.67 -5.22 15.40
CA ARG A 108 4.06 -5.93 14.26
C ARG A 108 4.82 -5.74 12.96
N ILE A 109 5.36 -4.55 12.73
CA ILE A 109 6.23 -4.28 11.58
C ILE A 109 7.40 -5.26 11.61
N ARG A 110 8.03 -5.44 12.77
CA ARG A 110 9.20 -6.32 12.90
C ARG A 110 8.87 -7.80 12.65
N SER A 111 7.69 -8.27 13.02
CA SER A 111 7.28 -9.66 12.81
C SER A 111 6.76 -9.94 11.40
N ASP A 112 5.90 -9.07 10.87
CA ASP A 112 5.07 -9.38 9.70
C ASP A 112 5.60 -8.74 8.40
N VAL A 113 6.32 -7.62 8.50
CA VAL A 113 6.87 -6.93 7.32
C VAL A 113 7.90 -7.75 6.56
N PRO A 114 8.82 -8.56 7.13
CA PRO A 114 9.78 -9.26 6.29
C PRO A 114 9.11 -10.27 5.34
N ASP A 115 8.15 -11.08 5.82
CA ASP A 115 7.43 -12.05 4.98
C ASP A 115 6.50 -11.35 3.98
N LEU A 116 5.79 -10.30 4.42
CA LEU A 116 4.91 -9.52 3.56
C LEU A 116 5.70 -8.73 2.50
N ALA A 117 6.82 -8.14 2.87
CA ALA A 117 7.68 -7.37 1.97
C ALA A 117 8.30 -8.27 0.90
N LEU A 118 8.75 -9.48 1.25
CA LEU A 118 9.27 -10.42 0.25
C LEU A 118 8.21 -10.80 -0.78
N LYS A 119 6.99 -11.12 -0.32
CA LYS A 119 5.85 -11.43 -1.21
C LYS A 119 5.45 -10.22 -2.06
N ALA A 120 5.42 -9.05 -1.44
CA ALA A 120 5.14 -7.79 -2.12
C ALA A 120 6.22 -7.50 -3.18
N MET A 121 7.50 -7.71 -2.90
CA MET A 121 8.58 -7.51 -3.87
C MET A 121 8.41 -8.42 -5.09
N GLY A 122 8.02 -9.68 -4.89
CA GLY A 122 7.75 -10.61 -5.99
C GLY A 122 6.68 -10.12 -6.98
N VAL A 123 5.65 -9.42 -6.48
CA VAL A 123 4.55 -8.89 -7.32
C VAL A 123 4.84 -7.48 -7.83
N TRP A 124 5.33 -6.59 -6.97
CA TRP A 124 5.49 -5.17 -7.30
C TRP A 124 6.73 -4.88 -8.15
N MET A 125 7.76 -5.71 -8.09
CA MET A 125 8.95 -5.54 -8.92
C MET A 125 8.67 -5.70 -10.43
N PRO A 126 7.99 -6.77 -10.91
CA PRO A 126 7.62 -6.87 -12.33
C PRO A 126 6.61 -5.80 -12.73
N VAL A 127 5.65 -5.46 -11.85
CA VAL A 127 4.68 -4.38 -12.10
C VAL A 127 5.40 -3.06 -12.34
N HIS A 128 6.34 -2.67 -11.48
CA HIS A 128 7.10 -1.42 -11.66
C HIS A 128 8.03 -1.46 -12.87
N LEU A 129 8.56 -2.62 -13.25
CA LEU A 129 9.33 -2.76 -14.48
C LEU A 129 8.45 -2.45 -15.71
N VAL A 130 7.22 -2.97 -15.74
CA VAL A 130 6.24 -2.64 -16.79
C VAL A 130 5.86 -1.15 -16.73
N THR A 131 5.58 -0.62 -15.54
CA THR A 131 5.22 0.78 -15.31
C THR A 131 6.27 1.74 -15.86
N PHE A 132 7.54 1.54 -15.54
CA PHE A 132 8.61 2.45 -15.97
C PHE A 132 9.05 2.24 -17.42
N ARG A 133 8.81 1.04 -18.00
CA ARG A 133 9.22 0.73 -19.38
C ARG A 133 8.18 1.06 -20.44
N PHE A 134 6.91 0.75 -20.17
CA PHE A 134 5.84 0.75 -21.17
C PHE A 134 4.74 1.78 -20.86
N VAL A 135 4.53 2.14 -19.60
CA VAL A 135 3.42 3.01 -19.21
C VAL A 135 3.84 4.49 -19.26
N PRO A 136 3.12 5.35 -20.01
CA PRO A 136 3.34 6.79 -20.02
C PRO A 136 3.20 7.39 -18.62
N PRO A 137 4.01 8.40 -18.23
CA PRO A 137 4.04 8.94 -16.86
C PRO A 137 2.68 9.30 -16.26
N HIS A 138 1.78 9.87 -17.07
CA HIS A 138 0.44 10.28 -16.63
C HIS A 138 -0.53 9.11 -16.37
N LEU A 139 -0.28 7.92 -16.95
CA LEU A 139 -1.10 6.72 -16.77
C LEU A 139 -0.58 5.77 -15.69
N ARG A 140 0.62 6.02 -15.16
CA ARG A 140 1.26 5.08 -14.21
C ARG A 140 0.43 4.88 -12.97
N ILE A 141 -0.13 5.95 -12.40
CA ILE A 141 -0.99 5.87 -11.21
C ILE A 141 -2.24 5.04 -11.50
N LEU A 142 -2.86 5.23 -12.67
CA LEU A 142 -4.05 4.48 -13.07
C LEU A 142 -3.73 2.99 -13.19
N TYR A 143 -2.66 2.65 -13.91
CA TYR A 143 -2.18 1.28 -14.06
C TYR A 143 -1.90 0.63 -12.70
N THR A 144 -1.12 1.28 -11.83
CA THR A 144 -0.82 0.75 -10.49
C THR A 144 -2.06 0.70 -9.59
N SER A 145 -3.04 1.57 -9.80
CA SER A 145 -4.32 1.52 -9.08
C SER A 145 -5.13 0.29 -9.46
N CYS A 146 -5.19 -0.07 -10.75
CA CYS A 146 -5.82 -1.31 -11.22
C CYS A 146 -5.14 -2.54 -10.60
N VAL A 147 -3.81 -2.59 -10.62
CA VAL A 147 -3.04 -3.68 -9.97
C VAL A 147 -3.29 -3.71 -8.47
N SER A 148 -3.43 -2.54 -7.83
CA SER A 148 -3.74 -2.44 -6.39
C SER A 148 -5.13 -2.99 -6.04
N VAL A 149 -6.10 -2.93 -6.95
CA VAL A 149 -7.41 -3.59 -6.76
C VAL A 149 -7.21 -5.11 -6.71
N LEU A 150 -6.48 -5.67 -7.68
CA LEU A 150 -6.18 -7.10 -7.72
C LEU A 150 -5.39 -7.56 -6.48
N TRP A 151 -4.41 -6.78 -6.07
CA TRP A 151 -3.63 -7.03 -4.85
C TRP A 151 -4.49 -7.04 -3.58
N GLY A 152 -5.45 -6.12 -3.46
CA GLY A 152 -6.41 -6.09 -2.36
C GLY A 152 -7.25 -7.38 -2.29
N GLY A 153 -7.72 -7.86 -3.44
CA GLY A 153 -8.42 -9.14 -3.54
C GLY A 153 -7.54 -10.33 -3.15
N TYR A 154 -6.30 -10.38 -3.66
CA TYR A 154 -5.33 -11.42 -3.33
C TYR A 154 -5.04 -11.50 -1.83
N LEU A 155 -4.79 -10.35 -1.18
CA LEU A 155 -4.58 -10.30 0.28
C LEU A 155 -5.81 -10.78 1.06
N SER A 156 -7.02 -10.46 0.57
CA SER A 156 -8.25 -10.93 1.19
C SER A 156 -8.43 -12.45 1.06
N TYR A 157 -8.14 -12.98 -0.13
CA TYR A 157 -8.19 -14.43 -0.39
C TYR A 157 -7.19 -15.20 0.48
N VAL A 158 -5.94 -14.75 0.55
CA VAL A 158 -4.90 -15.38 1.38
C VAL A 158 -5.25 -15.31 2.87
N ALA A 159 -5.85 -14.20 3.32
CA ALA A 159 -6.33 -14.07 4.69
C ALA A 159 -7.47 -15.06 5.01
N HIS A 160 -8.34 -15.35 4.03
CA HIS A 160 -9.42 -16.32 4.18
C HIS A 160 -8.91 -17.77 4.19
N SER A 161 -7.93 -18.10 3.34
CA SER A 161 -7.37 -19.46 3.24
C SER A 161 -6.48 -19.87 4.44
N ARG A 162 -6.17 -18.94 5.36
CA ARG A 162 -5.39 -19.18 6.57
C ARG A 162 -6.25 -19.41 7.83
N ARG A 163 -7.57 -19.42 7.69
CA ARG A 163 -8.52 -19.88 8.72
C ARG A 163 -8.84 -21.34 8.50
#